data_AF-A0AAV5VV51-F1
#
_entry.id   AF-A0AAV5VV51-F1
#
_cell.length_a   1.000
_cell.length_b   1.000
_cell.length_c   1.000
_cell.angle_alpha   90.00
_cell.angle_beta   90.00
_cell.angle_gamma   90.00
#
_symmetry.space_group_name_H-M   'P 1'
#
loop_
_entity.id
_entity.type
_entity.pdbx_description
1 polymer ?
#
loop_
_entity_poly.entity_id
_entity_poly.type
_entity_poly.pdbx_seq_one_letter_code
_entity_poly.pdbx_strand_id
1 'polypeptide(L)'
;SSTSTTTTTTVTPSSTNTASTTSSSTTSTTTSTTTTTTTETPTTTTTACPDVNSNGICDTYESLRCEYAVLNGTSYTVAKIITYIATIWVVLWCLITIIVNIMHKNTGHHRWIHLLEELGIIVLWVFMGILNLTLRNNVSFCKIISVVIHYFIVMIAACFVFEAIFANSMVHNKKKLNGCFPAFLNYLVPILIALIPCLATYFTNKQYYGVNGMHCFVFTELEIMYAFVLPVWALLMIASFVSSLGNLACDMTSHDQDHRQCYWAKKSCKILSFLAFWTFFAYLACMFGSSSQRLWVLILFVLQSLFLGPLIFVAHTFCHVNTSSKWYRPSLPGRFYTPC
;
A
#
# COMPACT_ATOMS: atom_id res chain seq x y z
N SER A 1 6.43 7.64 -60.97
CA SER A 1 6.69 6.33 -61.58
C SER A 1 8.15 5.99 -61.34
N SER A 2 8.43 5.17 -60.32
CA SER A 2 8.54 3.70 -60.40
C SER A 2 9.91 3.30 -60.93
N THR A 3 10.72 2.41 -60.37
CA THR A 3 10.75 1.56 -59.18
C THR A 3 12.16 0.96 -59.26
N SER A 4 12.89 0.76 -58.16
CA SER A 4 13.84 -0.35 -58.13
C SER A 4 14.03 -0.86 -56.72
N THR A 5 13.99 -2.18 -56.64
CA THR A 5 13.75 -3.01 -55.46
C THR A 5 15.06 -3.55 -54.92
N THR A 6 15.11 -3.71 -53.61
CA THR A 6 16.17 -4.28 -52.76
C THR A 6 16.52 -5.73 -53.09
N THR A 7 17.80 -6.14 -52.98
CA THR A 7 18.16 -7.45 -52.42
C THR A 7 19.56 -7.43 -51.79
N THR A 8 19.65 -7.91 -50.56
CA THR A 8 20.83 -8.08 -49.71
C THR A 8 21.60 -9.35 -50.08
N THR A 9 22.93 -9.37 -49.95
CA THR A 9 23.68 -10.62 -49.75
C THR A 9 24.89 -10.39 -48.86
N THR A 10 24.93 -11.15 -47.76
CA THR A 10 25.98 -11.19 -46.74
C THR A 10 26.97 -12.29 -47.08
N VAL A 11 28.28 -12.01 -47.09
CA VAL A 11 29.32 -13.04 -46.93
C VAL A 11 30.52 -12.45 -46.18
N THR A 12 30.96 -13.17 -45.15
CA THR A 12 32.25 -13.04 -44.42
C THR A 12 32.63 -14.47 -44.03
N PRO A 13 33.89 -14.84 -43.71
CA PRO A 13 35.21 -14.49 -44.24
C PRO A 13 35.94 -15.74 -44.81
N SER A 14 37.11 -15.57 -45.45
CA SER A 14 38.10 -16.66 -45.51
C SER A 14 39.54 -16.14 -45.48
N SER A 15 40.30 -16.73 -44.54
CA SER A 15 41.74 -16.79 -44.35
C SER A 15 42.65 -16.49 -45.56
N THR A 16 43.82 -15.88 -45.33
CA THR A 16 45.11 -16.59 -45.14
C THR A 16 46.27 -15.60 -44.99
N ASN A 17 47.19 -15.94 -44.10
CA ASN A 17 48.49 -15.34 -43.79
C ASN A 17 49.24 -14.65 -44.93
N THR A 18 49.87 -13.51 -44.65
CA THR A 18 51.27 -13.26 -45.07
C THR A 18 51.95 -12.35 -44.06
N ALA A 19 53.07 -12.83 -43.52
CA ALA A 19 53.98 -12.08 -42.68
C ALA A 19 54.67 -10.98 -43.50
N SER A 20 54.70 -9.77 -42.96
CA SER A 20 55.64 -8.74 -43.36
C SER A 20 56.26 -8.12 -42.12
N THR A 21 57.48 -8.58 -41.84
CA THR A 21 58.48 -7.92 -41.01
C THR A 21 58.77 -6.54 -41.58
N THR A 22 58.42 -5.49 -40.83
CA THR A 22 59.12 -4.21 -40.93
C THR A 22 59.37 -3.69 -39.52
N SER A 23 60.64 -3.77 -39.13
CA SER A 23 61.23 -3.21 -37.93
C SER A 23 61.21 -1.68 -37.99
N SER A 24 60.56 -1.06 -37.01
CA SER A 24 60.66 0.38 -36.73
C SER A 24 60.96 0.54 -35.25
N SER A 25 62.19 0.94 -34.96
CA SER A 25 62.70 1.28 -33.62
C SER A 25 62.14 2.62 -33.15
N THR A 26 61.49 2.66 -31.98
CA THR A 26 61.34 3.91 -31.22
C THR A 26 61.29 3.66 -29.71
N THR A 27 62.41 3.99 -29.08
CA THR A 27 62.59 4.65 -27.77
C THR A 27 61.61 4.31 -26.64
N SER A 28 62.06 3.47 -25.70
CA SER A 28 61.42 3.28 -24.39
C SER A 28 61.70 4.48 -23.48
N THR A 29 60.68 5.29 -23.22
CA THR A 29 60.69 6.29 -22.15
C THR A 29 60.26 5.59 -20.86
N THR A 30 61.19 5.44 -19.92
CA THR A 30 60.90 4.88 -18.58
C THR A 30 60.25 5.95 -17.71
N THR A 31 58.93 5.89 -17.53
CA THR A 31 58.22 6.72 -16.55
C THR A 31 58.17 5.99 -15.21
N SER A 32 58.98 6.45 -14.25
CA SER A 32 58.92 6.00 -12.86
C SER A 32 57.56 6.38 -12.26
N THR A 33 56.76 5.38 -11.90
CA THR A 33 55.48 5.58 -11.20
C THR A 33 55.71 5.43 -9.70
N THR A 34 55.61 6.53 -8.96
CA THR A 34 55.65 6.54 -7.50
C THR A 34 54.36 5.94 -6.95
N THR A 35 54.44 4.77 -6.30
CA THR A 35 53.29 4.13 -5.63
C THR A 35 53.14 4.71 -4.22
N THR A 36 52.15 5.59 -4.02
CA THR A 36 51.75 6.03 -2.68
C THR A 36 50.83 4.97 -2.06
N THR A 37 51.32 4.20 -1.09
CA THR A 37 50.51 3.23 -0.36
C THR A 37 49.75 3.95 0.75
N THR A 38 48.48 4.29 0.51
CA THR A 38 47.58 4.76 1.57
C THR A 38 47.07 3.55 2.34
N THR A 39 47.44 3.45 3.61
CA THR A 39 46.90 2.44 4.54
C THR A 39 45.46 2.80 4.87
N GLU A 40 44.49 2.12 4.25
CA GLU A 40 43.08 2.23 4.62
C GLU A 40 42.80 1.43 5.91
N THR A 41 42.40 2.16 6.95
CA THR A 41 41.81 1.64 8.19
C THR A 41 40.50 0.90 7.83
N PRO A 42 40.23 -0.30 8.38
CA PRO A 42 39.05 -1.08 8.02
C PRO A 42 37.79 -0.35 8.50
N THR A 43 37.07 0.25 7.57
CA THR A 43 35.76 0.83 7.81
C THR A 43 34.75 -0.30 7.83
N THR A 44 34.01 -0.42 8.93
CA THR A 44 32.83 -1.29 9.07
C THR A 44 31.98 -1.23 7.81
N THR A 45 31.79 -2.39 7.17
CA THR A 45 31.10 -2.55 5.89
C THR A 45 29.61 -2.28 6.08
N THR A 46 29.19 -1.00 6.04
CA THR A 46 27.85 -0.66 5.57
C THR A 46 27.85 -0.95 4.08
N THR A 47 27.02 -1.90 3.65
CA THR A 47 26.84 -2.26 2.24
C THR A 47 26.56 -0.99 1.44
N ALA A 48 27.59 -0.45 0.77
CA ALA A 48 27.49 0.80 0.02
C ALA A 48 26.56 0.56 -1.18
N CYS A 49 25.56 1.42 -1.34
CA CYS A 49 24.70 1.36 -2.51
C CYS A 49 25.49 1.82 -3.75
N PRO A 50 25.49 1.05 -4.86
CA PRO A 50 26.24 1.41 -6.05
C PRO A 50 25.68 2.65 -6.77
N ASP A 51 24.37 2.91 -6.66
CA ASP A 51 23.69 3.98 -7.42
C ASP A 51 22.99 4.97 -6.48
N VAL A 52 23.71 6.01 -6.05
CA VAL A 52 23.18 7.08 -5.20
C VAL A 52 22.83 8.30 -6.05
N ASN A 53 21.56 8.72 -6.02
CA ASN A 53 21.08 9.86 -6.79
C ASN A 53 21.43 11.21 -6.13
N SER A 54 21.08 12.32 -6.82
CA SER A 54 21.36 13.69 -6.37
C SER A 54 20.77 14.09 -5.00
N ASN A 55 19.79 13.32 -4.49
CA ASN A 55 19.20 13.51 -3.16
C ASN A 55 19.85 12.62 -2.08
N GLY A 56 20.94 11.90 -2.39
CA GLY A 56 21.60 10.98 -1.46
C GLY A 56 20.81 9.68 -1.23
N ILE A 57 20.05 9.24 -2.24
CA ILE A 57 19.17 8.07 -2.15
C ILE A 57 19.66 6.96 -3.07
N CYS A 58 19.72 5.74 -2.53
CA CYS A 58 20.06 4.54 -3.28
C CYS A 58 18.94 4.16 -4.25
N ASP A 59 19.11 4.28 -5.57
CA ASP A 59 18.08 3.95 -6.56
C ASP A 59 18.61 3.24 -7.82
N THR A 60 18.53 1.92 -7.81
CA THR A 60 19.01 1.05 -8.89
C THR A 60 18.12 1.06 -10.14
N TYR A 61 16.93 1.69 -10.09
CA TYR A 61 15.95 1.70 -11.18
C TYR A 61 15.65 3.11 -11.70
N GLU A 62 16.44 4.12 -11.31
CA GLU A 62 16.22 5.51 -11.74
C GLU A 62 16.20 5.64 -13.27
N SER A 63 17.10 4.94 -13.97
CA SER A 63 17.24 4.96 -15.44
C SER A 63 16.11 4.26 -16.20
N LEU A 64 15.30 3.43 -15.52
CA LEU A 64 14.18 2.72 -16.13
C LEU A 64 12.90 3.55 -16.13
N ARG A 65 12.84 4.63 -15.33
CA ARG A 65 11.69 5.54 -15.32
C ARG A 65 11.56 6.24 -16.67
N CYS A 66 10.38 6.19 -17.25
CA CYS A 66 10.07 6.89 -18.50
C CYS A 66 9.87 8.41 -18.31
N GLU A 67 10.17 8.96 -17.13
CA GLU A 67 9.76 10.29 -16.69
C GLU A 67 10.95 11.24 -16.51
N TYR A 68 10.90 12.40 -17.17
CA TYR A 68 11.97 13.41 -17.17
C TYR A 68 12.00 14.33 -15.93
N ALA A 69 11.05 14.19 -14.99
CA ALA A 69 10.86 15.11 -13.86
C ALA A 69 10.81 14.37 -12.52
N VAL A 70 12.00 14.07 -11.99
CA VAL A 70 12.22 13.41 -10.70
C VAL A 70 12.20 14.45 -9.57
N LEU A 71 11.63 14.12 -8.40
CA LEU A 71 11.66 15.01 -7.22
C LEU A 71 13.11 15.32 -6.81
N ASN A 72 13.48 16.60 -6.75
CA ASN A 72 14.81 17.04 -6.30
C ASN A 72 14.69 18.22 -5.30
N GLY A 73 15.64 18.29 -4.36
CA GLY A 73 15.83 19.42 -3.45
C GLY A 73 14.59 19.80 -2.64
N THR A 74 14.09 21.01 -2.85
CA THR A 74 12.93 21.55 -2.12
C THR A 74 11.66 20.73 -2.36
N SER A 75 11.38 20.35 -3.60
CA SER A 75 10.18 19.57 -3.94
C SER A 75 10.18 18.21 -3.25
N TYR A 76 11.35 17.58 -3.15
CA TYR A 76 11.52 16.33 -2.41
C TYR A 76 11.25 16.50 -0.90
N THR A 77 11.76 17.59 -0.32
CA THR A 77 11.53 17.90 1.10
C THR A 77 10.05 18.13 1.38
N VAL A 78 9.36 18.88 0.51
CA VAL A 78 7.90 19.09 0.60
C VAL A 78 7.16 17.76 0.51
N ALA A 79 7.49 16.91 -0.47
CA ALA A 79 6.90 15.58 -0.63
C ALA A 79 7.02 14.71 0.64
N LYS A 80 8.16 14.75 1.32
CA LYS A 80 8.34 14.04 2.61
C LYS A 80 7.42 14.60 3.70
N ILE A 81 7.40 15.93 3.87
CA ILE A 81 6.61 16.58 4.92
C ILE A 81 5.12 16.29 4.75
N ILE A 82 4.59 16.43 3.53
CA ILE A 82 3.16 16.19 3.29
C ILE A 82 2.79 14.72 3.51
N THR A 83 3.69 13.78 3.20
CA THR A 83 3.49 12.34 3.46
C THR A 83 3.45 12.05 4.96
N TYR A 84 4.30 12.69 5.76
CA TYR A 84 4.24 12.57 7.23
C TYR A 84 2.94 13.14 7.79
N ILE A 85 2.51 14.31 7.32
CA ILE A 85 1.25 14.94 7.77
C ILE A 85 0.06 14.04 7.45
N ALA A 86 -0.02 13.51 6.22
CA ALA A 86 -1.07 12.57 5.81
C ALA A 86 -1.09 11.31 6.69
N THR A 87 0.09 10.80 7.05
CA THR A 87 0.24 9.62 7.92
C THR A 87 -0.25 9.90 9.33
N ILE A 88 0.23 10.98 9.94
CA ILE A 88 -0.17 11.39 11.29
C ILE A 88 -1.67 11.63 11.34
N TRP A 89 -2.25 12.25 10.31
CA TRP A 89 -3.68 12.51 10.23
C TRP A 89 -4.51 11.22 10.29
N VAL A 90 -4.22 10.23 9.44
CA VAL A 90 -4.97 8.97 9.41
C VAL A 90 -4.79 8.18 10.71
N VAL A 91 -3.56 8.12 11.23
CA VAL A 91 -3.28 7.45 12.52
C VAL A 91 -4.04 8.12 13.66
N LEU A 92 -4.03 9.46 13.72
CA LEU A 92 -4.75 10.22 14.73
C LEU A 92 -6.25 9.91 14.69
N TRP A 93 -6.86 9.87 13.50
CA TRP A 93 -8.27 9.53 13.36
C TRP A 93 -8.59 8.08 13.75
N CYS A 94 -7.70 7.12 13.46
CA CYS A 94 -7.85 5.75 13.96
C CYS A 94 -7.80 5.71 15.49
N LEU A 95 -6.86 6.43 16.12
CA LEU A 95 -6.77 6.52 17.57
C LEU A 95 -8.01 7.18 18.18
N ILE A 96 -8.51 8.27 17.59
CA ILE A 96 -9.77 8.92 18.01
C ILE A 96 -10.93 7.92 17.91
N THR A 97 -11.02 7.17 16.80
CA THR A 97 -12.03 6.12 16.59
C THR A 97 -11.98 5.07 17.70
N ILE A 98 -10.80 4.56 18.03
CA ILE A 98 -10.59 3.57 19.11
C ILE A 98 -11.03 4.16 20.47
N ILE A 99 -10.52 5.33 20.82
CA ILE A 99 -10.77 5.98 22.11
C ILE A 99 -12.27 6.27 22.29
N VAL A 100 -12.92 6.87 21.29
CA VAL A 100 -14.35 7.19 21.35
C VAL A 100 -15.19 5.92 21.49
N ASN A 101 -14.87 4.85 20.75
CA ASN A 101 -15.58 3.59 20.87
C ASN A 101 -15.44 2.95 22.27
N ILE A 102 -14.26 3.04 22.89
CA ILE A 102 -14.03 2.62 24.28
C ILE A 102 -14.86 3.47 25.25
N MET A 103 -14.76 4.79 25.16
CA MET A 103 -15.53 5.73 26.01
C MET A 103 -17.04 5.53 25.87
N HIS A 104 -17.49 5.25 24.65
CA HIS A 104 -18.90 5.02 24.37
C HIS A 104 -19.38 3.62 24.76
N LYS A 105 -18.47 2.74 25.18
CA LYS A 105 -18.75 1.34 25.51
C LYS A 105 -19.43 0.63 24.33
N ASN A 106 -18.92 0.83 23.12
CA ASN A 106 -19.31 0.03 21.98
C ASN A 106 -18.67 -1.35 22.13
N THR A 107 -19.51 -2.37 22.27
CA THR A 107 -19.10 -3.75 22.54
C THR A 107 -19.81 -4.70 21.59
N GLY A 108 -19.19 -5.85 21.31
CA GLY A 108 -19.74 -6.89 20.44
C GLY A 108 -18.73 -7.31 19.38
N HIS A 109 -19.02 -8.40 18.68
CA HIS A 109 -18.05 -8.96 17.73
C HIS A 109 -17.78 -8.07 16.54
N HIS A 110 -18.78 -7.35 16.06
CA HIS A 110 -18.63 -6.34 15.00
C HIS A 110 -17.63 -5.24 15.37
N ARG A 111 -17.52 -4.84 16.65
CA ARG A 111 -16.53 -3.85 17.09
C ARG A 111 -15.09 -4.38 17.02
N TRP A 112 -14.88 -5.67 17.29
CA TRP A 112 -13.56 -6.28 17.18
C TRP A 112 -13.10 -6.39 15.72
N ILE A 113 -14.03 -6.51 14.75
CA ILE A 113 -13.71 -6.47 13.32
C ILE A 113 -13.14 -5.09 12.98
N HIS A 114 -13.87 -4.03 13.33
CA HIS A 114 -13.41 -2.64 13.14
C HIS A 114 -12.11 -2.31 13.88
N LEU A 115 -11.89 -2.85 15.08
CA LEU A 115 -10.62 -2.66 15.81
C LEU A 115 -9.45 -3.30 15.07
N LEU A 116 -9.62 -4.51 14.51
CA LEU A 116 -8.58 -5.16 13.72
C LEU A 116 -8.24 -4.35 12.47
N GLU A 117 -9.25 -3.79 11.80
CA GLU A 117 -9.07 -2.90 10.65
C GLU A 117 -8.34 -1.61 11.04
N GLU A 118 -8.74 -0.94 12.12
CA GLU A 118 -8.08 0.27 12.63
C GLU A 118 -6.61 0.02 12.97
N LEU A 119 -6.29 -1.08 13.66
CA LEU A 119 -4.92 -1.47 13.96
C LEU A 119 -4.14 -1.78 12.68
N GLY A 120 -4.76 -2.49 11.73
CA GLY A 120 -4.17 -2.78 10.43
C GLY A 120 -3.85 -1.49 9.65
N ILE A 121 -4.78 -0.54 9.60
CA ILE A 121 -4.62 0.77 8.96
C ILE A 121 -3.50 1.56 9.64
N ILE A 122 -3.43 1.60 10.97
CA ILE A 122 -2.34 2.27 11.69
C ILE A 122 -0.98 1.69 11.26
N VAL A 123 -0.84 0.36 11.28
CA VAL A 123 0.42 -0.28 10.89
C VAL A 123 0.75 -0.01 9.43
N LEU A 124 -0.22 -0.16 8.52
CA LEU A 124 -0.02 0.10 7.10
C LEU A 124 0.45 1.55 6.86
N TRP A 125 -0.19 2.55 7.46
CA TRP A 125 0.16 3.95 7.27
C TRP A 125 1.52 4.31 7.88
N VAL A 126 1.87 3.78 9.05
CA VAL A 126 3.20 3.97 9.65
C VAL A 126 4.29 3.40 8.76
N PHE A 127 4.11 2.19 8.23
CA PHE A 127 5.08 1.57 7.34
C PHE A 127 5.18 2.31 6.00
N MET A 128 4.03 2.63 5.40
CA MET A 128 3.92 3.29 4.09
C MET A 128 4.46 4.72 4.09
N GLY A 129 4.14 5.50 5.12
CA GLY A 129 4.40 6.94 5.14
C GLY A 129 5.49 7.43 6.08
N ILE A 130 5.92 6.62 7.08
CA ILE A 130 7.02 7.00 8.00
C ILE A 130 8.25 6.13 7.79
N LEU A 131 8.14 4.82 8.02
CA LEU A 131 9.29 3.91 8.01
C LEU A 131 9.90 3.79 6.62
N ASN A 132 9.05 3.75 5.60
CA ASN A 132 9.44 3.80 4.20
C ASN A 132 10.38 4.99 3.89
N LEU A 133 10.04 6.19 4.36
CA LEU A 133 10.86 7.38 4.12
C LEU A 133 12.15 7.40 4.95
N THR A 134 12.12 6.83 6.15
CA THR A 134 13.21 6.89 7.13
C THR A 134 14.29 5.84 6.87
N LEU A 135 13.89 4.62 6.49
CA LEU A 135 14.78 3.46 6.38
C LEU A 135 15.11 3.07 4.93
N ARG A 136 14.74 3.89 3.94
CA ARG A 136 14.94 3.62 2.49
C ARG A 136 16.38 3.31 2.09
N ASN A 137 17.38 3.91 2.74
CA ASN A 137 18.78 3.70 2.40
C ASN A 137 19.32 2.34 2.89
N ASN A 138 18.54 1.59 3.67
CA ASN A 138 18.89 0.24 4.09
C ASN A 138 18.05 -0.78 3.32
N VAL A 139 18.66 -1.36 2.28
CA VAL A 139 18.02 -2.30 1.34
C VAL A 139 17.30 -3.46 2.05
N SER A 140 17.90 -4.01 3.12
CA SER A 140 17.31 -5.14 3.86
C SER A 140 16.04 -4.73 4.61
N PHE A 141 16.07 -3.58 5.28
CA PHE A 141 14.87 -3.05 5.94
C PHE A 141 13.81 -2.63 4.94
N CYS A 142 14.23 -2.10 3.79
CA CYS A 142 13.32 -1.66 2.74
C CYS A 142 12.50 -2.82 2.17
N LYS A 143 13.15 -3.97 1.98
CA LYS A 143 12.48 -5.22 1.63
C LYS A 143 11.45 -5.66 2.69
N ILE A 144 11.81 -5.60 3.97
CA ILE A 144 10.89 -5.95 5.08
C ILE A 144 9.68 -5.02 5.08
N ILE A 145 9.90 -3.71 4.96
CA ILE A 145 8.83 -2.70 4.91
C ILE A 145 7.87 -3.01 3.76
N SER A 146 8.40 -3.32 2.59
CA SER A 146 7.63 -3.67 1.40
C SER A 146 6.72 -4.89 1.64
N VAL A 147 7.25 -5.94 2.27
CA VAL A 147 6.50 -7.15 2.65
C VAL A 147 5.40 -6.83 3.65
N VAL A 148 5.72 -6.04 4.68
CA VAL A 148 4.75 -5.64 5.71
C VAL A 148 3.60 -4.84 5.09
N ILE A 149 3.89 -3.85 4.24
CA ILE A 149 2.87 -3.06 3.55
C ILE A 149 1.95 -3.98 2.74
N HIS A 150 2.52 -4.88 1.93
CA HIS A 150 1.75 -5.82 1.11
C HIS A 150 0.86 -6.72 1.96
N TYR A 151 1.40 -7.28 3.05
CA TYR A 151 0.62 -8.11 3.96
C TYR A 151 -0.56 -7.34 4.57
N PHE A 152 -0.33 -6.14 5.12
CA PHE A 152 -1.37 -5.39 5.82
C PHE A 152 -2.46 -4.86 4.88
N ILE A 153 -2.15 -4.43 3.65
CA ILE A 153 -3.19 -4.00 2.71
C ILE A 153 -4.11 -5.17 2.33
N VAL A 154 -3.56 -6.37 2.12
CA VAL A 154 -4.38 -7.57 1.85
C VAL A 154 -5.17 -7.98 3.10
N MET A 155 -4.58 -7.90 4.29
CA MET A 155 -5.27 -8.20 5.55
C MET A 155 -6.46 -7.28 5.78
N ILE A 156 -6.30 -5.97 5.56
CA ILE A 156 -7.40 -4.99 5.67
C ILE A 156 -8.50 -5.30 4.65
N ALA A 157 -8.12 -5.58 3.38
CA ALA A 157 -9.09 -5.93 2.35
C ALA A 157 -9.86 -7.23 2.69
N ALA A 158 -9.18 -8.22 3.28
CA ALA A 158 -9.82 -9.42 3.78
C ALA A 158 -10.76 -9.10 4.95
N CYS A 159 -10.40 -8.22 5.87
CA CYS A 159 -11.30 -7.79 6.96
C CYS A 159 -12.61 -7.20 6.40
N PHE A 160 -12.54 -6.35 5.36
CA PHE A 160 -13.74 -5.84 4.70
C PHE A 160 -14.63 -6.94 4.12
N VAL A 161 -14.06 -8.04 3.60
CA VAL A 161 -14.85 -9.20 3.15
C VAL A 161 -15.61 -9.83 4.32
N PHE A 162 -14.95 -10.02 5.47
CA PHE A 162 -15.59 -10.60 6.65
C PHE A 162 -16.62 -9.67 7.27
N GLU A 163 -16.37 -8.36 7.27
CA GLU A 163 -17.38 -7.36 7.62
C GLU A 163 -18.60 -7.47 6.71
N ALA A 164 -18.40 -7.53 5.38
CA ALA A 164 -19.47 -7.65 4.41
C ALA A 164 -20.30 -8.92 4.64
N ILE A 165 -19.65 -10.08 4.83
CA ILE A 165 -20.34 -11.35 5.05
C ILE A 165 -21.13 -11.32 6.36
N PHE A 166 -20.54 -10.78 7.43
CA PHE A 166 -21.24 -10.61 8.69
C PHE A 166 -22.47 -9.73 8.49
N ALA A 167 -22.29 -8.52 7.95
CA ALA A 167 -23.36 -7.55 7.80
C ALA A 167 -24.50 -8.10 6.92
N ASN A 168 -24.15 -8.70 5.78
CA ASN A 168 -25.09 -9.34 4.88
C ASN A 168 -25.91 -10.44 5.56
N SER A 169 -25.27 -11.29 6.38
CA SER A 169 -25.97 -12.37 7.09
C SER A 169 -26.96 -11.86 8.14
N MET A 170 -26.67 -10.72 8.77
CA MET A 170 -27.55 -10.08 9.75
C MET A 170 -28.75 -9.42 9.06
N VAL A 171 -28.53 -8.66 7.99
CA VAL A 171 -29.62 -7.93 7.27
C VAL A 171 -30.59 -8.88 6.57
N HIS A 172 -30.11 -10.05 6.12
CA HIS A 172 -30.98 -11.09 5.55
C HIS A 172 -31.65 -11.99 6.60
N ASN A 173 -31.50 -11.71 7.89
CA ASN A 173 -32.00 -12.56 8.98
C ASN A 173 -31.59 -14.04 8.87
N LYS A 174 -30.41 -14.30 8.29
CA LYS A 174 -29.83 -15.66 8.27
C LYS A 174 -29.26 -16.04 9.64
N LYS A 175 -28.97 -15.03 10.47
CA LYS A 175 -28.34 -15.19 11.79
C LYS A 175 -28.90 -14.16 12.77
N LYS A 176 -29.13 -14.61 14.01
CA LYS A 176 -29.65 -13.76 15.10
C LYS A 176 -28.57 -12.97 15.81
N LEU A 177 -27.34 -13.49 15.82
CA LEU A 177 -26.20 -12.92 16.54
C LEU A 177 -24.90 -13.40 15.85
N ASN A 178 -23.87 -12.56 15.87
CA ASN A 178 -22.48 -12.90 15.55
C ASN A 178 -22.20 -13.29 14.09
N GLY A 179 -23.15 -13.05 13.20
CA GLY A 179 -23.00 -13.32 11.77
C GLY A 179 -22.89 -14.80 11.43
N CYS A 180 -22.46 -15.09 10.20
CA CYS A 180 -22.44 -16.45 9.66
C CYS A 180 -21.36 -17.34 10.30
N PHE A 181 -20.19 -16.78 10.55
CA PHE A 181 -19.02 -17.50 11.05
C PHE A 181 -18.90 -17.42 12.57
N PRO A 182 -18.31 -18.45 13.21
CA PRO A 182 -17.83 -18.35 14.59
C PRO A 182 -17.00 -17.09 14.79
N ALA A 183 -17.25 -16.38 15.91
CA ALA A 183 -16.70 -15.07 16.16
C ALA A 183 -15.18 -14.97 15.96
N PHE A 184 -14.42 -15.93 16.51
CA PHE A 184 -12.97 -15.93 16.43
C PHE A 184 -12.43 -16.05 14.99
N LEU A 185 -13.16 -16.71 14.09
CA LEU A 185 -12.76 -16.87 12.68
C LEU A 185 -12.86 -15.55 11.92
N ASN A 186 -13.75 -14.64 12.30
CA ASN A 186 -13.84 -13.31 11.67
C ASN A 186 -12.57 -12.46 11.87
N TYR A 187 -11.74 -12.80 12.87
CA TYR A 187 -10.48 -12.09 13.14
C TYR A 187 -9.25 -12.89 12.70
N LEU A 188 -9.30 -14.22 12.82
CA LEU A 188 -8.17 -15.09 12.48
C LEU A 188 -8.06 -15.33 10.97
N VAL A 189 -9.17 -15.50 10.26
CA VAL A 189 -9.13 -15.87 8.83
C VAL A 189 -8.59 -14.74 7.94
N PRO A 190 -8.90 -13.44 8.16
CA PRO A 190 -8.26 -12.36 7.40
C PRO A 190 -6.73 -12.37 7.46
N ILE A 191 -6.16 -12.69 8.62
CA ILE A 191 -4.71 -12.84 8.84
C ILE A 191 -4.16 -13.96 7.95
N LEU A 192 -4.83 -15.12 7.94
CA LEU A 192 -4.41 -16.26 7.12
C LEU A 192 -4.56 -16.00 5.62
N ILE A 193 -5.64 -15.35 5.19
CA ILE A 193 -5.86 -14.98 3.79
C ILE A 193 -4.75 -14.05 3.30
N ALA A 194 -4.33 -13.09 4.13
CA ALA A 194 -3.26 -12.15 3.78
C ALA A 194 -1.89 -12.83 3.57
N LEU A 195 -1.63 -13.93 4.27
CA LEU A 195 -0.39 -14.69 4.10
C LEU A 195 -0.29 -15.32 2.70
N ILE A 196 -1.40 -15.74 2.09
CA ILE A 196 -1.39 -16.48 0.82
C ILE A 196 -0.75 -15.67 -0.32
N PRO A 197 -1.26 -14.49 -0.72
CA PRO A 197 -0.66 -13.71 -1.80
C PRO A 197 0.70 -13.13 -1.38
N CYS A 198 0.89 -12.79 -0.10
CA CYS A 198 2.16 -12.28 0.38
C CYS A 198 3.28 -13.32 0.23
N LEU A 199 3.07 -14.55 0.69
CA LEU A 199 4.02 -15.65 0.58
C LEU A 199 4.20 -16.10 -0.87
N ALA A 200 3.12 -16.20 -1.65
CA ALA A 200 3.21 -16.55 -3.07
C ALA A 200 4.11 -15.57 -3.84
N THR A 201 3.89 -14.27 -3.65
CA THR A 201 4.71 -13.21 -4.27
C THR A 201 6.12 -13.19 -3.70
N TYR A 202 6.29 -13.41 -2.39
CA TYR A 202 7.61 -13.47 -1.77
C TYR A 202 8.44 -14.62 -2.34
N PHE A 203 7.92 -15.85 -2.41
CA PHE A 203 8.70 -16.98 -2.90
C PHE A 203 8.96 -16.96 -4.40
N THR A 204 8.02 -16.44 -5.20
CA THR A 204 8.19 -16.35 -6.66
C THR A 204 9.08 -15.17 -7.07
N ASN A 205 9.08 -14.08 -6.30
CA ASN A 205 9.55 -12.79 -6.77
C ASN A 205 10.23 -11.92 -5.69
N LYS A 206 10.88 -12.53 -4.70
CA LYS A 206 11.54 -11.84 -3.58
C LYS A 206 12.49 -10.70 -3.98
N GLN A 207 13.06 -10.75 -5.18
CA GLN A 207 14.03 -9.77 -5.68
C GLN A 207 13.38 -8.41 -5.96
N TYR A 208 12.06 -8.35 -6.17
CA TYR A 208 11.34 -7.12 -6.50
C TYR A 208 10.66 -6.46 -5.30
N TYR A 209 10.92 -6.91 -4.07
CA TYR A 209 10.48 -6.21 -2.87
C TYR A 209 11.51 -5.15 -2.46
N GLY A 210 11.05 -3.92 -2.21
CA GLY A 210 11.88 -2.81 -1.73
C GLY A 210 12.91 -2.31 -2.74
N VAL A 211 12.67 -2.50 -4.04
CA VAL A 211 13.58 -2.14 -5.13
C VAL A 211 13.42 -0.69 -5.61
N ASN A 212 12.32 -0.02 -5.28
CA ASN A 212 12.15 1.38 -5.66
C ASN A 212 13.06 2.23 -4.75
N GLY A 213 14.17 2.73 -5.26
CA GLY A 213 15.21 3.31 -4.40
C GLY A 213 14.79 4.47 -3.51
N MET A 214 13.84 5.28 -3.99
CA MET A 214 13.35 6.42 -3.20
C MET A 214 12.33 6.07 -2.13
N HIS A 215 11.79 4.86 -2.18
CA HIS A 215 10.78 4.36 -1.27
C HIS A 215 10.70 2.84 -1.37
N CYS A 216 10.61 2.15 -0.25
CA CYS A 216 10.49 0.72 -0.07
C CYS A 216 9.26 0.02 -0.70
N PHE A 217 8.55 0.65 -1.63
CA PHE A 217 7.53 0.02 -2.45
C PHE A 217 8.12 -0.81 -3.59
N VAL A 218 7.23 -1.55 -4.26
CA VAL A 218 7.51 -2.16 -5.56
C VAL A 218 7.59 -1.06 -6.63
N PHE A 219 8.47 -1.22 -7.61
CA PHE A 219 8.53 -0.34 -8.77
C PHE A 219 7.32 -0.61 -9.69
N THR A 220 6.49 0.40 -9.93
CA THR A 220 5.16 0.23 -10.58
C THR A 220 5.23 -0.12 -12.06
N GLU A 221 6.36 0.12 -12.72
CA GLU A 221 6.55 -0.22 -14.14
C GLU A 221 6.90 -1.71 -14.33
N LEU A 222 7.14 -2.46 -13.24
CA LEU A 222 7.35 -3.90 -13.31
C LEU A 222 6.02 -4.65 -13.38
N GLU A 223 6.01 -5.74 -14.15
CA GLU A 223 4.86 -6.66 -14.25
C GLU A 223 4.43 -7.22 -12.90
N ILE A 224 5.33 -7.31 -11.91
CA ILE A 224 4.97 -7.78 -10.57
C ILE A 224 3.97 -6.88 -9.83
N MET A 225 3.76 -5.62 -10.27
CA MET A 225 2.77 -4.74 -9.66
C MET A 225 1.39 -5.42 -9.54
N TYR A 226 1.01 -6.27 -10.51
CA TYR A 226 -0.24 -7.04 -10.46
C TYR A 226 -0.36 -7.89 -9.20
N ALA A 227 0.74 -8.42 -8.68
CA ALA A 227 0.75 -9.24 -7.47
C ALA A 227 0.40 -8.43 -6.20
N PHE A 228 0.65 -7.11 -6.19
CA PHE A 228 0.31 -6.20 -5.09
C PHE A 228 -1.09 -5.58 -5.23
N VAL A 229 -1.65 -5.57 -6.45
CA VAL A 229 -2.89 -4.87 -6.78
C VAL A 229 -4.06 -5.84 -6.93
N LEU A 230 -3.90 -6.93 -7.70
CA LEU A 230 -5.00 -7.84 -8.05
C LEU A 230 -5.58 -8.58 -6.84
N PRO A 231 -4.79 -9.13 -5.88
CA PRO A 231 -5.38 -9.80 -4.72
C PRO A 231 -6.24 -8.85 -3.87
N VAL A 232 -5.75 -7.63 -3.66
CA VAL A 232 -6.48 -6.59 -2.93
C VAL A 232 -7.77 -6.24 -3.68
N TRP A 233 -7.66 -5.91 -4.97
CA TRP A 233 -8.81 -5.56 -5.80
C TRP A 233 -9.88 -6.66 -5.83
N ALA A 234 -9.48 -7.93 -5.99
CA ALA A 234 -10.40 -9.07 -5.98
C ALA A 234 -11.17 -9.18 -4.66
N LEU A 235 -10.49 -9.03 -3.52
CA LEU A 235 -11.13 -9.02 -2.19
C LEU A 235 -12.11 -7.85 -2.06
N LEU A 236 -11.76 -6.67 -2.54
CA LEU A 236 -12.66 -5.51 -2.50
C LEU A 236 -13.91 -5.68 -3.38
N MET A 237 -13.77 -6.32 -4.53
CA MET A 237 -14.92 -6.65 -5.39
C MET A 237 -15.84 -7.64 -4.70
N ILE A 238 -15.29 -8.66 -4.02
CA ILE A 238 -16.08 -9.62 -3.23
C ILE A 238 -16.79 -8.90 -2.07
N ALA A 239 -16.07 -8.10 -1.28
CA ALA A 239 -16.63 -7.34 -0.17
C ALA A 239 -17.78 -6.44 -0.64
N SER A 240 -17.55 -5.69 -1.73
CA SER A 240 -18.53 -4.77 -2.29
C SER A 240 -19.76 -5.49 -2.82
N PHE A 241 -19.58 -6.60 -3.54
CA PHE A 241 -20.70 -7.41 -4.03
C PHE A 241 -21.57 -7.94 -2.88
N VAL A 242 -20.95 -8.53 -1.86
CA VAL A 242 -21.67 -9.05 -0.68
C VAL A 242 -22.37 -7.92 0.09
N SER A 243 -21.72 -6.77 0.23
CA SER A 243 -22.30 -5.57 0.86
C SER A 243 -23.51 -5.04 0.09
N SER A 244 -23.41 -4.98 -1.25
CA SER A 244 -24.50 -4.55 -2.13
C SER A 244 -25.69 -5.50 -2.06
N LEU A 245 -25.48 -6.81 -2.03
CA LEU A 245 -26.55 -7.78 -1.79
C LEU A 245 -27.23 -7.51 -0.44
N GLY A 246 -26.44 -7.25 0.60
CA GLY A 246 -26.93 -6.86 1.93
C GLY A 246 -27.79 -5.59 1.91
N ASN A 247 -27.42 -4.59 1.11
CA ASN A 247 -28.17 -3.34 0.97
C ASN A 247 -29.46 -3.49 0.14
N LEU A 248 -29.51 -4.48 -0.76
CA LEU A 248 -30.67 -4.81 -1.60
C LEU A 248 -31.74 -5.62 -0.86
N ALA A 249 -31.36 -6.34 0.20
CA ALA A 249 -32.33 -7.01 1.04
C ALA A 249 -33.26 -5.96 1.68
N CYS A 250 -34.53 -5.96 1.25
CA CYS A 250 -35.61 -5.18 1.85
C CYS A 250 -35.80 -5.59 3.31
N ASP A 251 -34.97 -5.03 4.19
CA ASP A 251 -34.93 -5.17 5.63
C ASP A 251 -35.65 -6.42 6.17
N MET A 252 -35.11 -7.60 5.88
CA MET A 252 -35.72 -8.89 6.26
C MET A 252 -35.53 -9.21 7.76
N THR A 253 -35.23 -8.19 8.56
CA THR A 253 -34.80 -8.35 9.95
C THR A 253 -35.97 -8.67 10.87
N SER A 254 -35.68 -9.36 11.97
CA SER A 254 -36.68 -9.87 12.92
C SER A 254 -36.40 -9.39 14.34
N HIS A 255 -37.45 -9.34 15.17
CA HIS A 255 -37.40 -8.87 16.55
C HIS A 255 -36.53 -9.73 17.48
N ASP A 256 -36.23 -10.96 17.09
CA ASP A 256 -35.40 -11.91 17.83
C ASP A 256 -33.90 -11.79 17.53
N GLN A 257 -33.50 -10.91 16.61
CA GLN A 257 -32.10 -10.63 16.31
C GLN A 257 -31.52 -9.56 17.26
N ASP A 258 -30.19 -9.58 17.45
CA ASP A 258 -29.50 -8.52 18.18
C ASP A 258 -29.63 -7.17 17.46
N HIS A 259 -30.42 -6.27 18.04
CA HIS A 259 -30.71 -4.96 17.47
C HIS A 259 -29.46 -4.10 17.26
N ARG A 260 -28.43 -4.20 18.11
CA ARG A 260 -27.21 -3.40 17.98
C ARG A 260 -26.38 -3.86 16.79
N GLN A 261 -26.20 -5.18 16.66
CA GLN A 261 -25.49 -5.78 15.53
C GLN A 261 -26.26 -5.58 14.23
N CYS A 262 -27.59 -5.69 14.27
CA CYS A 262 -28.45 -5.45 13.12
C CYS A 262 -28.38 -3.99 12.64
N TYR A 263 -28.44 -3.02 13.55
CA TYR A 263 -28.30 -1.60 13.23
C TYR A 263 -26.94 -1.31 12.58
N TRP A 264 -25.87 -1.83 13.17
CA TRP A 264 -24.52 -1.70 12.63
C TRP A 264 -24.45 -2.33 11.23
N ALA A 265 -24.96 -3.55 11.05
CA ALA A 265 -24.92 -4.28 9.79
C ALA A 265 -25.60 -3.49 8.65
N LYS A 266 -26.77 -2.90 8.91
CA LYS A 266 -27.48 -2.05 7.93
C LYS A 266 -26.65 -0.85 7.49
N LYS A 267 -25.90 -0.24 8.41
CA LYS A 267 -25.04 0.92 8.10
C LYS A 267 -23.75 0.50 7.42
N SER A 268 -23.09 -0.56 7.91
CA SER A 268 -21.91 -1.16 7.28
C SER A 268 -22.18 -1.50 5.82
N CYS A 269 -23.28 -2.17 5.49
CA CYS A 269 -23.63 -2.50 4.10
C CYS A 269 -23.68 -1.29 3.15
N LYS A 270 -23.91 -0.07 3.67
CA LYS A 270 -23.99 1.17 2.88
C LYS A 270 -22.65 1.87 2.73
N ILE A 271 -21.84 1.88 3.78
CA ILE A 271 -20.59 2.66 3.83
C ILE A 271 -19.34 1.84 3.50
N LEU A 272 -19.41 0.52 3.69
CA LEU A 272 -18.25 -0.38 3.59
C LEU A 272 -17.55 -0.28 2.23
N SER A 273 -18.28 -0.39 1.13
CA SER A 273 -17.68 -0.31 -0.22
C SER A 273 -16.96 1.02 -0.42
N PHE A 274 -17.54 2.12 0.07
CA PHE A 274 -16.93 3.45 -0.05
C PHE A 274 -15.64 3.55 0.76
N LEU A 275 -15.64 3.12 2.03
CA LEU A 275 -14.43 3.06 2.87
C LEU A 275 -13.35 2.16 2.24
N ALA A 276 -13.75 1.00 1.76
CA ALA A 276 -12.84 -0.02 1.23
C ALA A 276 -12.12 0.47 -0.04
N PHE A 277 -12.86 1.01 -1.00
CA PHE A 277 -12.27 1.59 -2.20
C PHE A 277 -11.45 2.85 -1.88
N TRP A 278 -11.88 3.71 -0.95
CA TRP A 278 -11.12 4.91 -0.58
C TRP A 278 -9.77 4.57 0.07
N THR A 279 -9.75 3.55 0.93
CA THR A 279 -8.51 2.99 1.52
C THR A 279 -7.57 2.49 0.42
N PHE A 280 -8.10 1.78 -0.57
CA PHE A 280 -7.33 1.28 -1.70
C PHE A 280 -6.82 2.38 -2.61
N PHE A 281 -7.63 3.40 -2.90
CA PHE A 281 -7.20 4.56 -3.69
C PHE A 281 -6.08 5.33 -2.99
N ALA A 282 -6.14 5.51 -1.67
CA ALA A 282 -5.06 6.12 -0.90
C ALA A 282 -3.78 5.27 -0.96
N TYR A 283 -3.89 3.95 -0.83
CA TYR A 283 -2.77 3.03 -0.99
C TYR A 283 -2.13 3.12 -2.39
N LEU A 284 -2.93 3.07 -3.44
CA LEU A 284 -2.45 3.20 -4.82
C LEU A 284 -1.81 4.57 -5.06
N ALA A 285 -2.43 5.67 -4.61
CA ALA A 285 -1.87 7.01 -4.75
C ALA A 285 -0.49 7.11 -4.07
N CYS A 286 -0.31 6.48 -2.90
CA CYS A 286 1.00 6.43 -2.25
C CYS A 286 1.99 5.60 -3.07
N MET A 287 1.61 4.39 -3.50
CA MET A 287 2.47 3.50 -4.30
C MET A 287 2.91 4.14 -5.62
N PHE A 288 1.97 4.72 -6.38
CA PHE A 288 2.27 5.42 -7.64
C PHE A 288 3.04 6.72 -7.40
N GLY A 289 2.69 7.50 -6.36
CA GLY A 289 3.41 8.73 -6.04
C GLY A 289 4.85 8.46 -5.61
N SER A 290 5.05 7.35 -4.92
CA SER A 290 6.35 6.82 -4.52
C SER A 290 7.19 6.33 -5.72
N SER A 291 6.57 5.69 -6.72
CA SER A 291 7.27 5.13 -7.88
C SER A 291 7.55 6.15 -8.98
N SER A 292 6.54 6.95 -9.33
CA SER A 292 6.67 8.05 -10.31
C SER A 292 7.43 9.24 -9.75
N GLN A 293 7.45 9.40 -8.42
CA GLN A 293 8.08 10.54 -7.76
C GLN A 293 7.58 11.87 -8.28
N ARG A 294 6.27 11.97 -8.49
CA ARG A 294 5.61 13.21 -8.89
C ARG A 294 4.92 13.84 -7.70
N LEU A 295 5.26 15.11 -7.44
CA LEU A 295 4.68 15.86 -6.31
C LEU A 295 3.14 15.87 -6.35
N TRP A 296 2.54 16.03 -7.53
CA TRP A 296 1.08 16.07 -7.66
C TRP A 296 0.40 14.75 -7.28
N VAL A 297 1.03 13.60 -7.52
CA VAL A 297 0.48 12.28 -7.12
C VAL A 297 0.52 12.15 -5.60
N LEU A 298 1.58 12.67 -4.96
CA LEU A 298 1.66 12.74 -3.50
C LEU A 298 0.68 13.75 -2.90
N ILE A 299 0.38 14.86 -3.59
CA ILE A 299 -0.71 15.77 -3.21
C ILE A 299 -2.05 15.03 -3.26
N LEU A 300 -2.30 14.22 -4.30
CA LEU A 300 -3.50 13.38 -4.34
C LEU A 300 -3.55 12.41 -3.16
N PHE A 301 -2.45 11.74 -2.83
CA PHE A 301 -2.36 10.88 -1.65
C PHE A 301 -2.74 11.62 -0.36
N VAL A 302 -2.29 12.87 -0.19
CA VAL A 302 -2.64 13.71 0.97
C VAL A 302 -4.13 14.02 0.98
N LEU A 303 -4.72 14.44 -0.14
CA LEU A 303 -6.15 14.72 -0.24
C LEU A 303 -6.99 13.49 0.07
N GLN A 304 -6.60 12.32 -0.45
CA GLN A 304 -7.26 11.05 -0.15
C GLN A 304 -7.16 10.72 1.34
N SER A 305 -5.99 10.91 1.96
CA SER A 305 -5.76 10.67 3.39
C SER A 305 -6.53 11.64 4.29
N LEU A 306 -6.64 12.91 3.90
CA LEU A 306 -7.40 13.94 4.62
C LEU A 306 -8.87 13.54 4.76
N PHE A 307 -9.44 12.95 3.70
CA PHE A 307 -10.81 12.45 3.72
C PHE A 307 -10.94 11.08 4.42
N LEU A 308 -9.95 10.19 4.25
CA LEU A 308 -9.98 8.84 4.80
C LEU A 308 -10.09 8.81 6.32
N GLY A 309 -9.34 9.65 7.04
CA GLY A 309 -9.38 9.69 8.51
C GLY A 309 -10.79 9.91 9.07
N PRO A 310 -11.46 11.03 8.73
CA PRO A 310 -12.86 11.26 9.08
C PRO A 310 -13.81 10.17 8.58
N LEU A 311 -13.56 9.60 7.39
CA LEU A 311 -14.39 8.51 6.85
C LEU A 311 -14.33 7.25 7.73
N ILE A 312 -13.14 6.83 8.17
CA ILE A 312 -12.96 5.72 9.12
C ILE A 312 -13.76 6.02 10.39
N PHE A 313 -13.67 7.24 10.90
CA PHE A 313 -14.41 7.64 12.09
C PHE A 313 -15.93 7.51 11.91
N VAL A 314 -16.47 7.94 10.77
CA VAL A 314 -17.89 7.78 10.44
C VAL A 314 -18.27 6.31 10.36
N ALA A 315 -17.53 5.52 9.57
CA ALA A 315 -17.82 4.11 9.33
C ALA A 315 -17.71 3.25 10.60
N HIS A 316 -16.71 3.50 11.45
CA HIS A 316 -16.39 2.65 12.60
C HIS A 316 -16.86 3.22 13.95
N THR A 317 -17.43 4.43 13.99
CA THR A 317 -17.95 5.04 15.24
C THR A 317 -19.43 5.40 15.13
N PHE A 318 -19.82 6.15 14.10
CA PHE A 318 -21.23 6.56 13.92
C PHE A 318 -22.16 5.43 13.48
N CYS A 319 -21.60 4.31 13.01
CA CYS A 319 -22.36 3.10 12.72
C CYS A 319 -22.80 2.33 13.97
N HIS A 320 -22.27 2.64 15.16
CA HIS A 320 -22.69 2.00 16.40
C HIS A 320 -23.85 2.75 17.09
N VAL A 321 -24.82 1.99 17.60
CA VAL A 321 -26.01 2.52 18.29
C VAL A 321 -25.65 3.38 19.50
N ASN A 322 -24.70 2.98 20.35
CA ASN A 322 -24.42 3.74 21.58
C ASN A 322 -23.79 5.09 21.26
N THR A 323 -22.88 5.17 20.28
CA THR A 323 -22.34 6.45 19.79
C THR A 323 -23.43 7.31 19.19
N SER A 324 -24.18 6.74 18.24
CA SER A 324 -25.23 7.47 17.54
C SER A 324 -26.23 8.04 18.55
N SER A 325 -26.79 7.23 19.44
CA SER A 325 -27.75 7.68 20.45
C SER A 325 -27.20 8.73 21.42
N LYS A 326 -25.93 8.63 21.86
CA LYS A 326 -25.30 9.63 22.74
C LYS A 326 -25.16 10.98 22.06
N TRP A 327 -24.78 10.99 20.80
CA TRP A 327 -24.59 12.21 20.03
C TRP A 327 -25.89 12.76 19.40
N TYR A 328 -26.94 11.95 19.36
CA TYR A 328 -28.31 12.37 19.02
C TYR A 328 -29.10 12.95 20.19
N ARG A 329 -28.63 12.86 21.43
CA ARG A 329 -29.25 13.59 22.56
C ARG A 329 -29.13 15.11 22.32
N PRO A 330 -30.11 15.93 22.74
CA PRO A 330 -30.45 17.21 22.10
C PRO A 330 -29.46 18.38 22.30
N SER A 331 -28.18 18.13 22.61
CA SER A 331 -27.22 19.17 22.99
C SER A 331 -26.15 19.51 21.94
N LEU A 332 -26.21 18.98 20.71
CA LEU A 332 -25.29 19.36 19.62
C LEU A 332 -26.05 19.99 18.44
N PRO A 333 -25.67 21.22 17.99
CA PRO A 333 -26.25 21.82 16.81
C PRO A 333 -25.81 21.04 15.56
N GLY A 334 -26.78 20.45 14.86
CA GLY A 334 -26.55 19.61 13.69
C GLY A 334 -27.15 18.21 13.85
N ARG A 335 -28.48 18.10 13.73
CA ARG A 335 -29.14 16.80 13.57
C ARG A 335 -28.82 16.27 12.17
N PHE A 336 -27.74 15.50 12.02
CA PHE A 336 -27.32 14.98 10.72
C PHE A 336 -28.17 13.79 10.21
N TYR A 337 -28.88 13.06 11.09
CA TYR A 337 -29.64 11.85 10.73
C TYR A 337 -30.55 11.34 11.87
N THR A 338 -31.87 11.33 11.72
CA THR A 338 -32.76 10.69 12.72
C THR A 338 -32.70 9.16 12.55
N PRO A 339 -32.27 8.37 13.55
CA PRO A 339 -32.44 6.92 13.47
C PRO A 339 -33.94 6.59 13.52
N CYS A 340 -34.42 5.80 12.54
CA CYS A 340 -35.78 5.25 12.54
C CYS A 340 -35.95 4.19 13.62
#